data_AF-A0A1F9KGT1-F1
#
_entry.id   AF-A0A1F9KGT1-F1
#
_cell.length_a   1.000
_cell.length_b   1.000
_cell.length_c   1.000
_cell.angle_alpha   90.00
_cell.angle_beta   90.00
_cell.angle_gamma   90.00
#
_symmetry.space_group_name_H-M   'P 1'
#
loop_
_entity.id
_entity.type
_entity.pdbx_description
1 polymer ?
#
loop_
_entity_poly.entity_id
_entity_poly.type
_entity_poly.pdbx_seq_one_letter_code
_entity_poly.pdbx_strand_id
1 'polypeptide(L)'
;MAKSKAKKIIQVPIEDELLERIDATAGVVAESRAAFIREACKQRLKSLKAKELDRRYMEGYQKKPEELDWAETSVKLLSKRLPKEKW
;
A
#
# COMPACT_ATOMS: atom_id res chain seq x y z
N MET A 1 3.88 -25.10 11.83
CA MET A 1 5.34 -24.91 11.99
C MET A 1 5.71 -23.58 11.38
N ALA A 2 6.16 -22.60 12.18
CA ALA A 2 6.63 -21.34 11.65
C ALA A 2 7.90 -21.60 10.82
N LYS A 3 7.85 -21.34 9.51
CA LYS A 3 9.04 -21.42 8.65
C LYS A 3 10.10 -20.51 9.26
N SER A 4 11.19 -21.09 9.76
CA SER A 4 12.38 -20.33 10.12
C SER A 4 12.74 -19.45 8.91
N LYS A 5 12.76 -18.13 9.10
CA LYS A 5 13.21 -17.18 8.07
C LYS A 5 14.73 -17.30 7.95
N ALA A 6 15.18 -18.35 7.27
CA ALA A 6 16.57 -18.48 6.89
C ALA A 6 16.98 -17.23 6.08
N LYS A 7 17.96 -16.49 6.59
CA LYS A 7 18.55 -15.36 5.86
C LYS A 7 19.48 -15.94 4.79
N LYS A 8 19.30 -15.51 3.54
CA LYS A 8 20.23 -15.82 2.45
C LYS A 8 21.14 -14.62 2.22
N ILE A 9 22.42 -14.88 1.98
CA ILE A 9 23.37 -13.87 1.52
C ILE A 9 23.30 -13.85 0.00
N ILE A 10 23.14 -12.66 -0.57
CA ILE A 10 23.08 -12.42 -2.01
C ILE A 10 24.05 -11.29 -2.35
N GLN A 11 24.59 -11.31 -3.56
CA GLN A 11 25.32 -10.17 -4.12
C GLN A 11 24.37 -9.38 -5.03
N VAL A 12 24.32 -8.07 -4.85
CA VAL A 12 23.47 -7.17 -5.62
C VAL A 12 24.33 -5.97 -6.03
N PRO A 13 24.55 -5.74 -7.33
CA PRO A 13 25.19 -4.52 -7.80
C PRO A 13 24.36 -3.30 -7.39
N ILE A 14 25.03 -2.25 -6.94
CA ILE A 14 24.43 -0.99 -6.51
C ILE A 14 25.37 0.14 -6.90
N GLU A 15 24.83 1.31 -7.22
CA GLU A 15 25.61 2.50 -7.50
C GLU A 15 26.36 2.92 -6.23
N ASP A 16 27.64 3.29 -6.37
CA ASP A 16 28.51 3.63 -5.23
C ASP A 16 27.92 4.79 -4.41
N GLU A 17 27.43 5.84 -5.08
CA GLU A 17 26.78 6.99 -4.41
C GLU A 17 25.57 6.56 -3.57
N LEU A 18 24.77 5.60 -4.07
CA LEU A 18 23.62 5.10 -3.34
C LEU A 18 24.05 4.28 -2.12
N LEU A 19 25.10 3.47 -2.25
CA LEU A 19 25.65 2.69 -1.15
C LEU A 19 26.19 3.59 -0.04
N GLU A 20 26.94 4.64 -0.39
CA GLU A 20 27.46 5.63 0.56
C GLU A 20 26.33 6.30 1.35
N ARG A 21 25.26 6.71 0.66
CA ARG A 21 24.08 7.31 1.29
C ARG A 21 23.36 6.35 2.23
N ILE A 22 23.26 5.08 1.84
CA ILE A 22 22.66 4.03 2.68
C ILE A 22 23.50 3.86 3.95
N ASP A 23 24.83 3.79 3.83
CA ASP A 23 25.72 3.60 4.98
C ASP A 23 25.70 4.77 5.94
N ALA A 24 25.75 6.00 5.41
CA ALA A 24 25.63 7.21 6.23
C ALA A 24 24.29 7.23 7.00
N THR A 25 23.19 6.91 6.32
CA THR A 25 21.86 6.91 6.95
C THR A 25 21.71 5.78 7.97
N ALA A 26 22.14 4.56 7.62
CA ALA A 26 22.08 3.40 8.49
C ALA A 26 22.91 3.60 9.77
N GLY A 27 24.08 4.26 9.65
CA GLY A 27 24.90 4.66 10.78
C GLY A 27 24.19 5.63 11.73
N VAL A 28 23.46 6.62 11.19
CA VAL A 28 22.68 7.58 12.00
C VAL A 28 21.55 6.90 12.77
N VAL A 29 20.87 5.92 12.16
CA VAL A 29 19.73 5.22 12.79
C VAL A 29 20.15 3.97 13.59
N ALA A 30 21.45 3.73 13.76
CA ALA A 30 22.01 2.57 14.46
C ALA A 30 21.50 1.21 13.93
N GLU A 31 21.27 1.11 12.62
CA GLU A 31 20.84 -0.12 11.95
C GLU A 31 21.95 -0.70 11.07
N SER A 32 22.00 -2.02 10.94
CA SER A 32 22.87 -2.65 9.93
C SER A 32 22.40 -2.25 8.52
N ARG A 33 23.32 -2.05 7.57
CA ARG A 33 23.03 -1.88 6.13
C ARG A 33 22.00 -2.89 5.61
N ALA A 34 22.16 -4.15 5.99
CA ALA A 34 21.25 -5.22 5.58
C ALA A 34 19.83 -5.06 6.15
N ALA A 35 19.68 -4.47 7.35
CA ALA A 35 18.36 -4.14 7.91
C ALA A 35 17.70 -3.02 7.14
N PHE A 36 18.45 -1.94 6.88
CA PHE A 36 18.00 -0.79 6.10
C PHE A 36 17.50 -1.23 4.70
N ILE A 37 18.33 -1.97 3.95
CA ILE A 37 17.97 -2.46 2.62
C ILE A 37 16.75 -3.39 2.68
N ARG A 38 16.68 -4.30 3.66
CA ARG A 38 15.51 -5.18 3.81
C ARG A 38 14.24 -4.39 4.02
N GLU A 39 14.28 -3.34 4.83
CA GLU A 39 13.10 -2.53 5.11
C GLU A 39 12.66 -1.74 3.87
N ALA A 40 13.61 -1.12 3.16
CA ALA A 40 13.34 -0.46 1.88
C ALA A 40 12.67 -1.42 0.86
N CYS A 41 13.17 -2.66 0.75
CA CYS A 41 12.56 -3.67 -0.12
C CYS A 41 11.13 -4.02 0.29
N LYS A 42 10.86 -4.22 1.59
CA LYS A 42 9.49 -4.51 2.08
C LYS A 42 8.54 -3.36 1.77
N GLN A 43 8.97 -2.12 2.01
CA GLN A 43 8.17 -0.93 1.73
C GLN A 43 7.83 -0.83 0.24
N ARG A 44 8.82 -1.07 -0.64
CA ARG A 44 8.58 -1.08 -2.09
C ARG A 44 7.59 -2.17 -2.51
N LEU A 45 7.74 -3.39 -2.00
CA LEU A 45 6.82 -4.49 -2.28
C LEU A 45 5.40 -4.18 -1.80
N LYS A 46 5.25 -3.60 -0.61
CA LYS A 46 3.95 -3.17 -0.06
C LYS A 46 3.31 -2.11 -0.96
N SER A 47 4.07 -1.12 -1.40
CA SER A 47 3.58 -0.05 -2.30
C SER A 47 3.12 -0.63 -3.64
N LEU A 48 3.88 -1.53 -4.25
CA LEU A 48 3.49 -2.18 -5.50
C LEU A 48 2.21 -3.01 -5.34
N LYS A 49 2.06 -3.73 -4.23
CA LYS A 49 0.85 -4.48 -3.93
C LYS A 49 -0.37 -3.56 -3.79
N ALA A 50 -0.23 -2.43 -3.11
CA ALA A 50 -1.32 -1.45 -2.97
C ALA A 50 -1.74 -0.91 -4.34
N LYS A 51 -0.78 -0.48 -5.18
CA LYS A 51 -1.04 0.00 -6.55
C LYS A 51 -1.76 -1.03 -7.41
N GLU A 52 -1.38 -2.30 -7.29
CA GLU A 52 -2.05 -3.37 -8.03
C GLU A 52 -3.49 -3.61 -7.55
N LEU A 53 -3.75 -3.48 -6.25
CA LEU A 53 -5.11 -3.56 -5.71
C LEU A 53 -5.96 -2.39 -6.20
N ASP A 54 -5.43 -1.16 -6.19
CA ASP A 54 -6.11 0.02 -6.70
C ASP A 54 -6.45 -0.12 -8.19
N ARG A 55 -5.50 -0.64 -8.98
CA ARG A 55 -5.72 -0.93 -10.40
C ARG A 55 -6.86 -1.91 -10.60
N ARG A 56 -6.87 -3.03 -9.87
CA ARG A 56 -7.93 -4.03 -9.93
C ARG A 56 -9.27 -3.48 -9.50
N TYR A 57 -9.29 -2.63 -8.47
CA TYR A 57 -10.49 -1.97 -7.99
C TYR A 57 -11.09 -1.11 -9.11
N MET A 58 -10.30 -0.21 -9.72
CA MET A 58 -10.76 0.62 -10.83
C MET A 58 -11.26 -0.20 -12.03
N GLU A 59 -10.52 -1.25 -12.42
CA GLU A 59 -10.93 -2.14 -13.51
C GLU A 59 -12.23 -2.89 -13.21
N GLY A 60 -12.48 -3.23 -11.95
CA GLY A 60 -13.73 -3.82 -11.49
C GLY A 60 -14.92 -2.90 -11.73
N TYR A 61 -14.83 -1.65 -11.28
CA TYR A 61 -15.88 -0.64 -11.46
C TYR A 61 -16.12 -0.30 -12.93
N GLN A 62 -15.07 -0.21 -13.74
CA GLN A 62 -15.23 0.04 -15.18
C GLN A 62 -15.96 -1.10 -15.88
N LYS A 63 -15.69 -2.36 -15.49
CA LYS A 63 -16.30 -3.54 -16.13
C LYS A 63 -17.72 -3.82 -15.65
N LYS A 64 -18.01 -3.52 -14.38
CA LYS A 64 -19.33 -3.68 -13.77
C LYS A 64 -19.61 -2.47 -12.90
N PRO A 65 -20.22 -1.42 -13.48
CA PRO A 65 -20.73 -0.30 -12.70
C PRO A 65 -21.70 -0.82 -11.63
N GLU A 66 -21.68 -0.21 -10.45
CA GLU A 66 -22.66 -0.54 -9.41
C GLU A 66 -24.06 -0.14 -9.86
N GLU A 67 -25.06 -0.99 -9.59
CA GLU A 67 -26.46 -0.62 -9.73
C GLU A 67 -26.85 0.30 -8.57
N LEU A 68 -27.19 1.55 -8.90
CA LEU A 68 -27.50 2.58 -7.92
C LEU A 68 -28.99 2.65 -7.56
N ASP A 69 -29.85 1.84 -8.19
CA ASP A 69 -31.31 1.88 -7.99
C ASP A 69 -31.73 1.74 -6.52
N TRP A 70 -31.06 0.86 -5.77
CA TRP A 70 -31.32 0.68 -4.34
C TRP A 70 -30.86 1.90 -3.53
N ALA A 71 -29.75 2.53 -3.92
CA ALA A 71 -29.21 3.72 -3.27
C ALA A 71 -30.13 4.92 -3.51
N GLU A 72 -30.59 5.12 -4.74
CA GLU A 72 -31.57 6.15 -5.09
C GLU A 72 -32.90 5.98 -4.33
N THR A 73 -33.38 4.74 -4.24
CA THR A 73 -34.60 4.41 -3.50
C THR A 73 -34.45 4.71 -2.02
N SER A 74 -33.29 4.35 -1.45
CA SER A 74 -32.98 4.61 -0.04
C SER A 74 -32.88 6.11 0.27
N VAL A 75 -32.24 6.90 -0.60
CA VAL A 75 -32.17 8.37 -0.48
C VAL A 75 -33.57 9.00 -0.57
N LYS A 76 -34.41 8.54 -1.50
CA LYS A 76 -35.81 9.01 -1.63
C LYS A 76 -36.66 8.67 -0.40
N LEU A 77 -36.43 7.54 0.25
CA LEU A 77 -37.15 7.15 1.48
C LEU A 77 -36.66 7.95 2.69
N LEU A 78 -35.34 8.09 2.85
CA LEU A 78 -34.75 8.83 3.97
C LEU A 78 -35.07 10.32 3.91
N SER A 79 -35.03 10.94 2.74
CA SER A 79 -35.41 12.35 2.54
C SER A 79 -36.87 12.66 2.90
N LYS A 80 -37.76 11.66 2.90
CA LYS A 80 -39.15 11.80 3.35
C LYS A 80 -39.32 11.68 4.86
N ARG A 81 -38.39 11.00 5.55
CA ARG A 81 -38.52 10.67 6.98
C ARG A 81 -37.63 11.51 7.89
N LEU A 82 -36.45 11.89 7.42
CA LEU A 82 -35.53 12.73 8.19
C LEU A 82 -36.01 14.19 8.14
N PRO A 83 -35.94 14.92 9.25
CA PRO A 83 -36.06 16.37 9.22
C PRO A 83 -35.07 16.93 8.20
N LYS A 84 -35.46 17.95 7.43
CA LYS A 84 -34.48 18.71 6.64
C LYS A 84 -33.55 19.42 7.62
N GLU A 85 -32.49 18.75 8.04
CA GLU A 85 -31.46 19.40 8.85
C GLU A 85 -30.85 20.51 8.01
N LYS A 86 -30.99 21.74 8.50
CA LYS A 86 -30.29 22.91 7.99
C LYS A 86 -28.92 22.92 8.66
N TRP A 87 -27.95 22.28 8.04
CA TRP A 87 -26.55 22.54 8.33
C TRP A 87 -25.87 22.98 7.04
#